data_AF-A0A6A6R6Q8-F1
#
_entry.id   AF-A0A6A6R6Q8-F1
#
_cell.length_a   1.000
_cell.length_b   1.000
_cell.length_c   1.000
_cell.angle_alpha   90.00
_cell.angle_beta   90.00
_cell.angle_gamma   90.00
#
_symmetry.space_group_name_H-M   'P 1'
#
loop_
_entity.id
_entity.type
_entity.pdbx_description
1 polymer ?
#
loop_
_entity_poly.entity_id
_entity_poly.type
_entity_poly.pdbx_seq_one_letter_code
_entity_poly.pdbx_strand_id
1 'polypeptide(L)'
;MTHVEEYRSASKRSSSLWTSDSALVDLYIFADKYDMPQLRVDVIDMVHQENTNCIHFVPNIYAVAKAFENLPPQSGLYRYFFDVYVGQWDEEAITTCSAPSHVPVLDMLPKSLLAAIMLRRSAELKLVNVPDFPVPEYPFRPLPPLPYERSLCSYHDHARNEGRGFIPLHLNE
;
A
#
# COMPACT_ATOMS: atom_id res chain seq x y z
N MET A 1 -6.27 -41.39 16.57
CA MET A 1 -6.67 -39.98 16.86
C MET A 1 -5.56 -39.05 16.37
N THR A 2 -5.19 -39.18 15.08
CA THR A 2 -3.92 -38.65 14.52
C THR A 2 -4.08 -38.07 13.11
N HIS A 3 -5.24 -38.24 12.46
CA HIS A 3 -5.46 -37.79 11.08
C HIS A 3 -6.00 -36.36 10.95
N VAL A 4 -6.48 -35.73 12.04
CA VAL A 4 -7.10 -34.40 11.99
C VAL A 4 -6.06 -33.27 12.12
N GLU A 5 -4.92 -33.52 12.78
CA GLU A 5 -3.85 -32.51 12.94
C GLU A 5 -2.99 -32.33 11.68
N GLU A 6 -2.84 -33.38 10.89
CA GLU A 6 -2.06 -33.33 9.65
C GLU A 6 -2.77 -32.51 8.56
N TYR A 7 -4.11 -32.57 8.50
CA TYR A 7 -4.92 -31.75 7.59
C TYR A 7 -4.92 -30.25 7.95
N ARG A 8 -4.88 -29.89 9.24
CA ARG A 8 -4.73 -28.48 9.66
C ARG A 8 -3.35 -27.91 9.32
N SER A 9 -2.32 -28.75 9.34
CA SER A 9 -0.95 -28.35 9.00
C SER A 9 -0.72 -28.23 7.49
N ALA A 10 -1.39 -29.06 6.67
CA ALA A 10 -1.36 -28.96 5.21
C ALA A 10 -2.15 -27.75 4.67
N SER A 11 -3.30 -27.42 5.28
CA SER A 11 -4.12 -26.27 4.90
C SER A 11 -3.40 -24.93 5.12
N LYS A 12 -2.62 -24.80 6.21
CA LYS A 12 -1.77 -23.61 6.43
C LYS A 12 -0.63 -23.48 5.43
N ARG A 13 -0.09 -24.60 4.93
CA ARG A 13 1.01 -24.60 3.93
C ARG A 13 0.52 -24.34 2.50
N SER A 14 -0.73 -24.66 2.18
CA SER A 14 -1.33 -24.41 0.86
C SER A 14 -1.84 -22.99 0.66
N SER A 15 -2.06 -22.23 1.73
CA SER A 15 -2.66 -20.89 1.68
C SER A 15 -1.66 -19.79 1.35
N SER A 16 -0.35 -20.03 1.48
CA SER A 16 0.68 -18.98 1.37
C SER A 16 1.40 -18.90 0.02
N LEU A 17 1.04 -19.73 -0.96
CA LEU A 17 1.71 -19.75 -2.28
C LEU A 17 1.12 -18.72 -3.25
N TRP A 18 -0.12 -18.30 -3.05
CA TRP A 18 -0.84 -17.37 -3.93
C TRP A 18 -0.90 -15.94 -3.39
N THR A 19 -0.51 -15.71 -2.14
CA THR A 19 -0.52 -14.41 -1.44
C THR A 19 0.88 -13.83 -1.24
N SER A 20 1.78 -14.05 -2.19
CA SER A 20 3.01 -13.25 -2.18
C SER A 20 2.70 -11.86 -2.74
N ASP A 21 3.14 -10.79 -2.06
CA ASP A 21 2.97 -9.40 -2.54
C ASP A 21 3.38 -9.23 -4.00
N SER A 22 4.40 -9.97 -4.44
CA SER A 22 4.86 -9.95 -5.84
C SER A 22 3.77 -10.40 -6.82
N ALA A 23 3.00 -11.44 -6.49
CA ALA A 23 1.94 -11.94 -7.36
C ALA A 23 0.77 -10.95 -7.44
N LEU A 24 0.44 -10.29 -6.32
CA LEU A 24 -0.59 -9.24 -6.30
C LEU A 24 -0.13 -8.02 -7.12
N VAL A 25 1.13 -7.62 -7.03
CA VAL A 25 1.70 -6.56 -7.87
C VAL A 25 1.65 -6.93 -9.35
N ASP A 26 2.03 -8.16 -9.72
CA ASP A 26 1.91 -8.64 -11.09
C ASP A 26 0.46 -8.59 -11.62
N LEU A 27 -0.48 -9.00 -10.77
CA LEU A 27 -1.90 -8.98 -11.11
C LEU A 27 -2.41 -7.54 -11.28
N TYR A 28 -1.95 -6.59 -10.45
CA TYR A 28 -2.29 -5.18 -10.61
C TYR A 28 -1.70 -4.60 -11.90
N ILE A 29 -0.43 -4.85 -12.21
CA ILE A 29 0.21 -4.39 -13.45
C ILE A 29 -0.54 -4.93 -14.66
N PHE A 30 -0.95 -6.20 -14.62
CA PHE A 30 -1.81 -6.78 -15.65
C PHE A 30 -3.15 -6.03 -15.75
N ALA A 31 -3.83 -5.80 -14.62
CA ALA A 31 -5.11 -5.10 -14.58
C ALA A 31 -5.03 -3.64 -15.07
N ASP A 32 -3.92 -2.95 -14.78
CA ASP A 32 -3.64 -1.60 -15.28
C ASP A 32 -3.44 -1.59 -16.79
N LYS A 33 -2.57 -2.50 -17.29
CA LYS A 33 -2.25 -2.62 -18.71
C LYS A 33 -3.46 -2.95 -19.60
N TYR A 34 -4.39 -3.76 -19.10
CA TYR A 34 -5.58 -4.20 -19.85
C TYR A 34 -6.86 -3.45 -19.46
N ASP A 35 -6.74 -2.34 -18.73
CA ASP A 35 -7.83 -1.51 -18.22
C ASP A 35 -8.99 -2.28 -17.55
N MET A 36 -8.64 -3.08 -16.54
CA MET A 36 -9.58 -3.85 -15.72
C MET A 36 -9.78 -3.18 -14.35
N PRO A 37 -10.64 -2.14 -14.23
CA PRO A 37 -10.76 -1.34 -13.01
C PRO A 37 -11.21 -2.14 -11.79
N GLN A 38 -12.15 -3.09 -11.96
CA GLN A 38 -12.60 -3.92 -10.84
C GLN A 38 -11.46 -4.79 -10.28
N LEU A 39 -10.62 -5.35 -11.16
CA LEU A 39 -9.47 -6.14 -10.73
C LEU A 39 -8.42 -5.28 -10.01
N ARG A 40 -8.23 -4.02 -10.42
CA ARG A 40 -7.37 -3.07 -9.68
C ARG A 40 -7.90 -2.82 -8.27
N VAL A 41 -9.21 -2.66 -8.11
CA VAL A 41 -9.88 -2.51 -6.81
C VAL A 41 -9.68 -3.75 -5.95
N ASP A 42 -10.01 -4.93 -6.48
CA ASP A 42 -9.91 -6.20 -5.75
C ASP A 42 -8.48 -6.45 -5.26
N VAL A 43 -7.46 -6.11 -6.07
CA VAL A 43 -6.06 -6.25 -5.68
C VAL A 43 -5.67 -5.28 -4.56
N ILE A 44 -6.14 -4.03 -4.59
CA ILE A 44 -5.88 -3.08 -3.50
C ILE A 44 -6.50 -3.58 -2.19
N ASP A 45 -7.73 -4.09 -2.26
CA ASP A 45 -8.42 -4.68 -1.10
C ASP A 45 -7.62 -5.87 -0.53
N MET A 46 -7.13 -6.77 -1.38
CA MET A 46 -6.29 -7.91 -0.97
C MET A 46 -4.98 -7.45 -0.31
N VAL A 47 -4.26 -6.52 -0.93
CA VAL A 47 -3.01 -5.97 -0.38
C VAL A 47 -3.27 -5.28 0.97
N HIS A 48 -4.37 -4.53 1.09
CA HIS A 48 -4.73 -3.88 2.33
C HIS A 48 -5.09 -4.86 3.45
N GLN A 49 -5.82 -5.93 3.12
CA GLN A 49 -6.15 -6.97 4.07
C GLN A 49 -4.90 -7.63 4.63
N GLU A 50 -3.92 -7.95 3.78
CA GLU A 50 -2.62 -8.49 4.23
C GLU A 50 -1.87 -7.49 5.14
N ASN A 51 -1.83 -6.20 4.77
CA ASN A 51 -1.21 -5.16 5.60
C ASN A 51 -1.88 -5.00 6.97
N THR A 52 -3.21 -5.09 7.03
CA THR A 52 -3.99 -4.87 8.26
C THR A 52 -3.81 -6.00 9.26
N ASN A 53 -3.58 -7.22 8.77
CA ASN A 53 -3.41 -8.41 9.61
C ASN A 53 -2.00 -8.53 10.23
N CYS A 54 -1.05 -7.71 9.80
CA CYS A 54 0.33 -7.73 10.26
C CYS A 54 0.75 -6.36 10.78
N ILE A 55 0.81 -6.22 12.11
CA ILE A 55 1.33 -5.02 12.77
C ILE A 55 2.81 -4.87 12.34
N HIS A 56 3.17 -3.71 11.78
CA HIS A 56 4.48 -3.41 11.15
C HIS A 56 4.72 -4.05 9.77
N PHE A 57 3.66 -4.42 9.05
CA PHE A 57 3.84 -4.88 7.67
C PHE A 57 4.33 -3.75 6.76
N VAL A 58 5.52 -3.96 6.21
CA VAL A 58 6.05 -3.21 5.08
C VAL A 58 6.00 -4.17 3.88
N PRO A 59 5.25 -3.83 2.80
CA PRO A 59 5.19 -4.68 1.62
C PRO A 59 6.59 -5.02 1.11
N ASN A 60 6.77 -6.25 0.63
CA ASN A 60 8.06 -6.75 0.17
C ASN A 60 8.73 -5.75 -0.78
N ILE A 61 9.97 -5.36 -0.47
CA ILE A 61 10.67 -4.29 -1.20
C ILE A 61 10.81 -4.58 -2.70
N TYR A 62 10.94 -5.84 -3.11
CA TYR A 62 11.01 -6.21 -4.53
C TYR A 62 9.66 -6.01 -5.23
N ALA A 63 8.55 -6.34 -4.56
CA ALA A 63 7.21 -6.09 -5.08
C ALA A 63 6.95 -4.58 -5.21
N VAL A 64 7.42 -3.82 -4.23
CA VAL A 64 7.29 -2.35 -4.20
C VAL A 64 8.11 -1.69 -5.29
N ALA A 65 9.38 -2.06 -5.44
CA ALA A 65 10.24 -1.58 -6.52
C ALA A 65 9.62 -1.88 -7.89
N LYS A 66 9.12 -3.10 -8.08
CA LYS A 66 8.43 -3.52 -9.30
C LYS A 66 7.19 -2.67 -9.58
N ALA A 67 6.37 -2.39 -8.58
CA ALA A 67 5.20 -1.52 -8.74
C ALA A 67 5.63 -0.11 -9.18
N PHE A 68 6.66 0.46 -8.55
CA PHE A 68 7.14 1.80 -8.89
C PHE A 68 7.81 1.90 -10.27
N GLU A 69 8.38 0.81 -10.79
CA GLU A 69 8.96 0.75 -12.14
C GLU A 69 7.90 0.61 -13.23
N ASN A 70 6.79 -0.07 -12.95
CA ASN A 70 5.82 -0.48 -13.98
C ASN A 70 4.50 0.29 -13.95
N LEU A 71 4.17 0.94 -12.83
CA LEU A 71 2.91 1.65 -12.67
C LEU A 71 3.12 3.17 -12.70
N PRO A 72 2.16 3.92 -13.26
CA PRO A 72 2.24 5.37 -13.24
C PRO A 72 1.93 5.91 -11.82
N PRO A 73 2.48 7.08 -11.43
CA PRO A 73 2.33 7.63 -10.08
C PRO A 73 0.88 7.89 -9.63
N GLN A 74 -0.04 8.05 -10.58
CA GLN A 74 -1.47 8.24 -10.30
C GLN A 74 -2.22 6.94 -9.99
N SER A 75 -1.65 5.77 -10.30
CA SER A 75 -2.33 4.49 -10.05
C SER A 75 -2.60 4.27 -8.56
N GLY A 76 -3.71 3.60 -8.26
CA GLY A 76 -4.11 3.28 -6.88
C GLY A 76 -3.03 2.58 -6.07
N LEU A 77 -2.47 1.50 -6.62
CA LEU A 77 -1.45 0.71 -5.91
C LEU A 77 -0.14 1.46 -5.69
N TYR A 78 0.31 2.28 -6.66
CA TYR A 78 1.48 3.14 -6.48
C TYR A 78 1.28 4.08 -5.29
N ARG A 79 0.15 4.79 -5.27
CA ARG A 79 -0.17 5.74 -4.19
C ARG A 79 -0.31 5.05 -2.84
N TYR A 80 -0.91 3.86 -2.83
CA TYR A 80 -1.05 3.05 -1.63
C TYR A 80 0.32 2.65 -1.05
N PHE A 81 1.20 2.06 -1.85
CA PHE A 81 2.55 1.70 -1.38
C PHE A 81 3.37 2.92 -0.97
N PHE A 82 3.28 4.02 -1.70
CA PHE A 82 3.96 5.26 -1.34
C PHE A 82 3.53 5.73 0.06
N ASP A 83 2.23 5.80 0.34
CA ASP A 83 1.74 6.26 1.63
C ASP A 83 2.09 5.27 2.76
N VAL A 84 2.11 3.95 2.49
CA VAL A 84 2.51 2.93 3.48
C VAL A 84 3.98 3.15 3.85
N TYR A 85 4.86 3.31 2.86
CA TYR A 85 6.29 3.55 3.09
C TYR A 85 6.56 4.89 3.77
N VAL A 86 5.81 5.95 3.47
CA VAL A 86 5.89 7.24 4.19
C VAL A 86 5.52 7.03 5.66
N GLY A 87 4.40 6.36 5.91
CA GLY A 87 3.88 6.18 7.26
C GLY A 87 4.75 5.28 8.16
N GLN A 88 5.35 4.25 7.57
CA GLN A 88 6.25 3.29 8.22
C GLN A 88 7.73 3.69 8.11
N TRP A 89 8.04 4.86 7.55
CA TRP A 89 9.43 5.31 7.44
C TRP A 89 10.02 5.52 8.83
N ASP A 90 10.95 4.64 9.17
CA ASP A 90 11.80 4.66 10.36
C ASP A 90 13.24 4.37 9.93
N GLU A 91 14.12 5.35 10.12
CA GLU A 91 15.51 5.28 9.70
C GLU A 91 16.25 4.10 10.37
N GLU A 92 15.89 3.77 11.60
CA GLU A 92 16.52 2.68 12.35
C GLU A 92 16.06 1.32 11.81
N ALA A 93 14.76 1.14 11.57
CA ALA A 93 14.21 -0.11 11.03
C ALA A 93 14.69 -0.40 9.60
N ILE A 94 14.84 0.63 8.77
CA ILE A 94 15.25 0.50 7.36
C ILE A 94 16.76 0.20 7.23
N THR A 95 17.57 0.65 8.19
CA THR A 95 19.03 0.41 8.20
C THR A 95 19.44 -0.87 8.92
N THR A 96 18.76 -1.27 10.01
CA THR A 96 19.17 -2.44 10.83
C THR A 96 18.53 -3.77 10.48
N CYS A 97 17.37 -3.81 9.81
CA CYS A 97 16.78 -5.08 9.35
C CYS A 97 17.49 -5.71 8.13
N SER A 98 18.55 -5.08 7.63
CA SER A 98 19.43 -5.65 6.63
C SER A 98 20.33 -6.70 7.31
N ALA A 99 19.92 -7.98 7.26
CA ALA A 99 20.82 -9.09 7.52
C ALA A 99 22.13 -8.90 6.69
N PRO A 100 23.30 -9.41 7.15
CA PRO A 100 24.62 -9.11 6.57
C PRO A 100 24.83 -9.48 5.09
N SER A 101 23.81 -9.99 4.41
CA SER A 101 23.80 -10.35 2.98
C SER A 101 22.70 -9.65 2.16
N HIS A 102 21.93 -8.72 2.72
CA HIS A 102 20.85 -8.02 2.02
C HIS A 102 21.29 -6.62 1.56
N VAL A 103 21.02 -6.33 0.28
CA VAL A 103 21.10 -4.98 -0.29
C VAL A 103 20.22 -4.06 0.57
N PRO A 104 20.74 -2.92 1.07
CA PRO A 104 19.93 -1.96 1.81
C PRO A 104 18.67 -1.61 1.00
N VAL A 105 17.52 -1.54 1.67
CA VAL A 105 16.25 -1.07 1.06
C VAL A 105 16.45 0.24 0.28
N LEU A 106 17.36 1.08 0.78
CA LEU A 106 17.78 2.36 0.19
C LEU A 106 18.36 2.22 -1.23
N ASP A 107 19.01 1.11 -1.55
CA ASP A 107 19.65 0.88 -2.85
C ASP A 107 18.69 0.25 -3.87
N MET A 108 17.57 -0.31 -3.41
CA MET A 108 16.56 -0.96 -4.26
C MET A 108 15.51 0.02 -4.81
N LEU A 109 15.32 1.17 -4.16
CA LEU A 109 14.36 2.18 -4.58
C LEU A 109 15.03 3.27 -5.42
N PRO A 110 14.34 3.82 -6.44
CA PRO A 110 14.81 5.01 -7.14
C PRO A 110 15.09 6.15 -6.14
N LYS A 111 16.28 6.78 -6.23
CA LYS A 111 16.69 7.85 -5.30
C LYS A 111 15.71 9.02 -5.23
N SER A 112 15.03 9.33 -6.34
CA SER A 112 13.99 10.36 -6.41
C SER A 112 12.77 10.00 -5.56
N LEU A 113 12.35 8.74 -5.61
CA LEU A 113 11.24 8.21 -4.83
C LEU A 113 11.59 8.19 -3.34
N LEU A 114 12.78 7.70 -3.00
CA LEU A 114 13.31 7.71 -1.64
C LEU A 114 13.31 9.14 -1.05
N ALA A 115 13.84 10.10 -1.81
CA ALA A 115 13.82 11.51 -1.42
C ALA A 115 12.39 12.03 -1.20
N ALA A 116 11.43 11.66 -2.06
CA ALA A 116 10.03 12.05 -1.90
C ALA A 116 9.38 11.47 -0.63
N ILE A 117 9.68 10.20 -0.31
CA ILE A 117 9.20 9.54 0.92
C ILE A 117 9.77 10.27 2.15
N MET A 118 11.10 10.49 2.18
CA MET A 118 11.78 11.15 3.28
C MET A 118 11.31 12.61 3.48
N LEU A 119 11.14 13.37 2.39
CA LEU A 119 10.63 14.74 2.44
C LEU A 119 9.20 14.80 2.97
N ARG A 120 8.31 13.91 2.51
CA ARG A 120 6.95 13.88 3.02
C ARG A 120 6.91 13.46 4.49
N ARG A 121 7.66 12.43 4.88
CA ARG A 121 7.71 11.98 6.27
C ARG A 121 8.29 13.04 7.20
N SER A 122 9.40 13.68 6.82
CA SER A 122 10.01 14.76 7.60
C SER A 122 9.07 15.97 7.76
N ALA A 123 8.25 16.27 6.75
CA ALA A 123 7.21 17.29 6.85
C ALA A 123 6.08 16.86 7.82
N GLU A 124 5.64 15.60 7.79
CA GLU A 124 4.65 15.05 8.74
C GLU A 124 5.16 15.07 10.19
N LEU A 125 6.44 14.75 10.39
CA LEU A 125 7.13 14.80 11.69
C LEU A 125 7.58 16.22 12.07
N LYS A 126 7.44 17.21 11.18
CA LYS A 126 7.93 18.59 11.33
C LYS A 126 9.42 18.69 11.71
N LEU A 127 10.24 17.75 11.24
CA LEU A 127 11.68 17.73 11.47
C LEU A 127 12.42 18.80 10.65
N VAL A 128 11.76 19.37 9.63
CA VAL A 128 12.26 20.51 8.87
C VAL A 128 11.65 21.78 9.44
N ASN A 129 12.47 22.61 10.09
CA ASN A 129 12.08 23.95 10.51
C ASN A 129 11.77 24.80 9.26
N VAL A 130 10.51 25.21 9.10
CA VAL A 130 10.17 26.31 8.18
C VAL A 130 10.59 27.61 8.89
N PRO A 131 11.55 28.38 8.36
CA PRO A 131 12.18 29.50 9.06
C PRO A 131 11.22 30.62 9.51
N ASP A 132 10.04 30.72 8.90
CA ASP A 132 9.19 31.91 8.99
C ASP A 132 8.12 31.87 10.10
N PHE A 133 8.05 30.82 10.92
CA PHE A 133 7.05 30.74 11.99
C PHE A 133 7.68 30.46 13.35
N PRO A 134 7.68 31.43 14.29
CA PRO A 134 8.05 31.16 15.68
C PRO A 134 7.03 30.19 16.26
N VAL A 135 7.48 29.00 16.63
CA VAL A 135 6.64 27.93 17.14
C VAL A 135 6.18 28.27 18.57
N PRO A 136 4.89 28.55 18.82
CA PRO A 136 4.34 28.54 20.16
C PRO A 136 4.22 27.08 20.62
N GLU A 137 4.29 26.83 21.94
CA GLU A 137 4.09 25.52 22.59
C GLU A 137 3.05 24.66 21.83
N TYR A 138 3.50 23.61 21.14
CA TYR A 138 2.62 22.85 20.24
C TYR A 138 1.67 21.96 21.04
N PRO A 139 0.34 22.08 20.88
CA PRO A 139 -0.56 20.99 21.22
C PRO A 139 -0.19 19.78 20.36
N PHE A 140 -0.09 18.61 21.00
CA PHE A 140 0.20 17.32 20.38
C PHE A 140 -0.68 17.14 19.14
N ARG A 141 -0.11 17.24 17.93
CA ARG A 141 -0.86 16.99 16.70
C ARG A 141 -0.70 15.51 16.36
N PRO A 142 -1.79 14.73 16.28
CA PRO A 142 -1.69 13.33 15.88
C PRO A 142 -1.06 13.23 14.49
N LEU A 143 -0.22 12.21 14.29
CA LEU A 143 0.24 11.87 12.95
C LEU A 143 -0.95 11.54 12.04
N PRO A 144 -0.83 11.77 10.73
CA PRO A 144 -1.86 11.31 9.81
C PRO A 144 -2.05 9.80 9.96
N PRO A 145 -3.30 9.30 9.90
CA PRO A 145 -3.56 7.87 9.97
C PRO A 145 -2.85 7.17 8.82
N LEU A 146 -2.40 5.94 9.04
CA LEU A 146 -1.74 5.15 8.01
C LEU A 146 -2.74 4.71 6.93
N PRO A 147 -2.32 4.34 5.72
CA PRO A 147 -3.25 3.94 4.65
C PRO A 147 -4.18 2.81 5.07
N TYR A 148 -3.70 1.90 5.90
CA TYR A 148 -4.51 0.80 6.42
C TYR A 148 -5.48 1.21 7.54
N GLU A 149 -5.40 2.46 8.01
CA GLU A 149 -6.34 3.06 8.98
C GLU A 149 -7.35 3.98 8.27
N ARG A 150 -7.25 4.14 6.95
CA ARG A 150 -8.11 5.01 6.13
C ARG A 150 -9.08 4.21 5.28
N SER A 151 -10.09 4.90 4.75
CA SER A 151 -10.95 4.35 3.69
C SER A 151 -10.12 4.10 2.43
N LEU A 152 -10.19 2.86 1.91
CA LEU A 152 -9.52 2.46 0.67
C LEU A 152 -10.02 3.15 -0.59
N CYS A 153 -11.20 3.78 -0.54
CA CYS A 153 -11.80 4.45 -1.68
C CYS A 153 -10.89 5.54 -2.28
N SER A 154 -9.97 6.14 -1.52
CA SER A 154 -9.01 7.09 -2.07
C SER A 154 -7.98 6.46 -3.02
N TYR A 155 -7.77 5.15 -2.93
CA TYR A 155 -6.86 4.37 -3.77
C TYR A 155 -7.60 3.64 -4.90
N HIS A 156 -8.92 3.49 -4.81
CA HIS A 156 -9.72 2.85 -5.84
C HIS A 156 -9.97 3.76 -7.05
N ASP A 157 -9.76 3.22 -8.24
CA ASP A 157 -10.18 3.86 -9.49
C ASP A 157 -11.67 3.61 -9.69
N HIS A 158 -12.50 4.37 -8.99
CA HIS A 158 -13.93 4.33 -9.24
C HIS A 158 -14.21 4.85 -10.65
N ALA A 159 -14.86 4.03 -11.48
CA ALA A 159 -15.49 4.53 -12.69
C ALA A 159 -16.33 5.74 -12.28
N ARG A 160 -16.01 6.93 -12.81
CA ARG A 160 -16.80 8.15 -12.61
C ARG A 160 -18.24 7.72 -12.83
N ASN A 161 -19.07 7.78 -11.78
CA ASN A 161 -20.48 7.40 -11.82
C ASN A 161 -21.08 7.86 -13.15
N GLU A 162 -21.18 6.95 -14.12
CA GLU A 162 -21.97 7.19 -15.30
C GLU A 162 -23.37 7.33 -14.74
N GLY A 163 -23.92 8.54 -14.89
CA GLY A 163 -25.10 8.98 -14.18
C GLY A 163 -26.14 7.86 -14.21
N ARG A 164 -26.60 7.45 -13.02
CA ARG A 164 -27.82 6.67 -12.88
C ARG A 164 -28.93 7.46 -13.56
N GLY A 165 -29.09 7.25 -14.86
CA GLY A 165 -30.33 7.46 -15.58
C GLY A 165 -31.31 6.49 -14.94
N PHE A 166 -32.04 7.01 -13.96
CA PHE A 166 -33.26 6.42 -13.47
C PHE A 166 -34.17 6.32 -14.70
N ILE A 167 -34.20 5.16 -15.37
CA ILE A 167 -35.28 4.85 -16.31
C ILE A 167 -36.45 4.47 -15.41
N PRO A 168 -37.52 5.29 -15.32
CA PRO A 168 -38.71 4.85 -14.63
C PRO A 168 -39.30 3.72 -15.46
N LEU A 169 -39.33 2.51 -14.91
CA LEU A 169 -40.19 1.46 -15.39
C LEU A 169 -41.63 1.89 -15.07
N HIS A 170 -42.21 2.71 -15.95
CA HIS A 170 -43.67 2.84 -15.98
C HIS A 170 -44.21 1.54 -16.57
N LEU A 171 -44.66 0.68 -15.67
CA LEU A 171 -45.52 -0.45 -15.96
C LEU A 171 -46.78 0.06 -16.65
N ASN A 172 -47.01 -0.42 -17.87
CA ASN A 172 -48.33 -0.39 -18.50
C ASN A 172 -49.15 -1.55 -17.91
N GLU A 173 -50.17 -1.22 -17.11
CA GLU A 173 -51.44 -1.93 -17.06
C GLU A 173 -52.57 -0.91 -16.92
#